data_AF-A0A9E5AJM1-F1
#
_entry.id   AF-A0A9E5AJM1-F1
#
_cell.length_a   1.000
_cell.length_b   1.000
_cell.length_c   1.000
_cell.angle_alpha   90.00
_cell.angle_beta   90.00
_cell.angle_gamma   90.00
#
_symmetry.space_group_name_H-M   'P 1'
#
loop_
_entity.id
_entity.type
_entity.pdbx_description
1 polymer ?
#
loop_
_entity_poly.entity_id
_entity_poly.type
_entity_poly.pdbx_seq_one_letter_code
_entity_poly.pdbx_strand_id
1 'polypeptide(L)'
;MTITYAQLLETNNLIQQNTDETYWLCLTRTVQESKLFPVSPYMLLSYFMCFYRYPALLRKIEKHLPAEEIGDRARNMGIKIQNPSMGWCLPSFYLLGREYLIAMGMIRPQDALEDVIYVMDFWKRFELSWHRNDGHLTNRDFGHRSQVLPERRLQIFHADLYDCAEGDPLHTAAQAFMAATSQYGFLSSCESRIALHNQGPYKLDDEREMIVRDFMDLAEGDYPWLDEVAADMPYNNLTVPMAVRGCHFNLIDDWGSFESQPEFKSHHIVGVGLYTSDTLSEGYLPVGMDSREELTRTFASLAQKSKDATTRLWKRIAGWTRDQMIDAGAITYFSIVKDLAHVAGCYEMEDWMLVDERAERFRPLLNDEYSNMSLWEMLGPLSNPCQRTNEYQLCQHANLPARMYSLIPYAILKDGDYTLSVGDLAPGGTHLPAKQDRYRTTQGVLTLAQYNERARHFTPETCGEDNRWLCESWLKYHHDTPAAAAL
;
A
#
# COMPACT_ATOMS: atom_id res chain seq x y z
N MET A 1 -12.11 -19.81 20.16
CA MET A 1 -11.53 -20.88 19.31
C MET A 1 -10.35 -21.52 20.06
N THR A 2 -10.04 -22.81 19.90
CA THR A 2 -8.84 -23.40 20.54
C THR A 2 -7.64 -23.18 19.62
N ILE A 3 -6.66 -22.39 20.07
CA ILE A 3 -5.46 -22.08 19.30
C ILE A 3 -4.52 -23.28 19.33
N THR A 4 -4.08 -23.70 18.16
CA THR A 4 -3.14 -24.82 18.03
C THR A 4 -1.70 -24.36 18.14
N TYR A 5 -0.82 -25.27 18.54
CA TYR A 5 0.63 -25.02 18.55
C TYR A 5 1.15 -24.62 17.16
N ALA A 6 0.64 -25.24 16.10
CA ALA A 6 1.04 -24.94 14.72
C ALA A 6 0.66 -23.51 14.30
N GLN A 7 -0.56 -23.06 14.62
CA GLN A 7 -0.99 -21.68 14.37
C GLN A 7 -0.12 -20.69 15.12
N LEU A 8 0.18 -20.96 16.39
CA LEU A 8 1.03 -20.06 17.18
C LEU A 8 2.46 -19.98 16.65
N LEU A 9 3.03 -21.10 16.18
CA LEU A 9 4.33 -21.13 15.51
C LEU A 9 4.32 -20.28 14.24
N GLU A 10 3.30 -20.45 13.40
CA GLU A 10 3.14 -19.71 12.15
C GLU A 10 2.99 -18.22 12.41
N THR A 11 2.09 -17.81 13.30
CA THR A 11 1.89 -16.38 13.63
C THR A 11 3.17 -15.74 14.18
N ASN A 12 3.89 -16.42 15.08
CA ASN A 12 5.16 -15.90 15.58
C ASN A 12 6.24 -15.82 14.49
N ASN A 13 6.23 -16.73 13.51
CA ASN A 13 7.14 -16.66 12.36
C ASN A 13 6.83 -15.43 11.49
N LEU A 14 5.55 -15.17 11.19
CA LEU A 14 5.14 -13.99 10.42
C LEU A 14 5.48 -12.68 11.15
N ILE A 15 5.30 -12.61 12.47
CA ILE A 15 5.71 -11.45 13.29
C ILE A 15 7.23 -11.26 13.24
N GLN A 16 8.01 -12.34 13.28
CA GLN A 16 9.47 -12.26 13.20
C GLN A 16 9.94 -11.78 11.83
N GLN A 17 9.36 -12.28 10.73
CA GLN A 17 9.68 -11.79 9.38
C GLN A 17 9.41 -10.29 9.26
N ASN A 18 8.25 -9.83 9.71
CA ASN A 18 7.89 -8.41 9.72
C ASN A 18 8.78 -7.58 10.64
N THR A 19 9.26 -8.15 11.76
CA THR A 19 10.23 -7.50 12.65
C THR A 19 11.52 -7.20 11.90
N ASP A 20 12.09 -8.22 11.26
CA ASP A 20 13.39 -8.08 10.63
C ASP A 20 13.31 -7.13 9.42
N GLU A 21 12.24 -7.22 8.63
CA GLU A 21 12.04 -6.33 7.47
C GLU A 21 11.76 -4.88 7.90
N THR A 22 10.86 -4.66 8.85
CA THR A 22 10.56 -3.29 9.31
C THR A 22 11.81 -2.62 9.85
N TYR A 23 12.59 -3.34 10.66
CA TYR A 23 13.79 -2.76 11.26
C TYR A 23 14.84 -2.40 10.20
N TRP A 24 15.04 -3.27 9.19
CA TRP A 24 15.93 -2.97 8.07
C TRP A 24 15.48 -1.76 7.26
N LEU A 25 14.19 -1.67 6.93
CA LEU A 25 13.61 -0.53 6.20
C LEU A 25 13.77 0.78 6.97
N CYS A 26 13.49 0.78 8.28
CA CYS A 26 13.60 1.98 9.11
C CYS A 26 15.06 2.43 9.32
N LEU A 27 16.02 1.52 9.38
CA LEU A 27 17.43 1.86 9.56
C LEU A 27 18.13 2.33 8.28
N THR A 28 17.79 1.73 7.14
CA THR A 28 18.47 2.01 5.86
C THR A 28 17.89 3.21 5.13
N ARG A 29 16.86 3.86 5.71
CA ARG A 29 16.15 4.98 5.13
C ARG A 29 16.11 6.15 6.10
N THR A 30 16.18 7.35 5.57
CA THR A 30 16.14 8.56 6.38
C THR A 30 14.73 8.78 6.94
N VAL A 31 14.63 8.95 8.26
CA VAL A 31 13.39 9.39 8.91
C VAL A 31 12.94 10.71 8.29
N GLN A 32 11.71 10.73 7.79
CA GLN A 32 11.15 11.92 7.17
C GLN A 32 10.55 12.85 8.22
N GLU A 33 11.11 14.05 8.35
CA GLU A 33 10.46 15.15 9.04
C GLU A 33 9.75 16.06 8.05
N SER A 34 8.55 16.46 8.42
CA SER A 34 7.77 17.48 7.75
C SER A 34 7.79 18.75 8.58
N LYS A 35 7.83 19.92 7.92
CA LYS A 35 7.62 21.22 8.58
C LYS A 35 6.16 21.68 8.51
N LEU A 36 5.34 21.04 7.67
CA LEU A 36 3.95 21.39 7.47
C LEU A 36 3.03 20.52 8.33
N PHE A 37 3.09 19.22 8.13
CA PHE A 37 2.36 18.22 8.89
C PHE A 37 3.13 17.69 10.10
N PRO A 38 2.43 17.40 11.21
CA PRO A 38 3.01 16.74 12.37
C PRO A 38 3.13 15.22 12.15
N VAL A 39 4.18 14.80 11.43
CA VAL A 39 4.39 13.39 11.02
C VAL A 39 4.32 12.42 12.18
N SER A 40 5.20 12.56 13.17
CA SER A 40 5.26 11.59 14.26
C SER A 40 3.95 11.49 15.04
N PRO A 41 3.28 12.60 15.40
CA PRO A 41 1.95 12.55 15.99
C PRO A 41 0.92 11.77 15.16
N TYR A 42 0.80 12.06 13.86
CA TYR A 42 -0.21 11.38 13.04
C TYR A 42 0.13 9.91 12.79
N MET A 43 1.42 9.57 12.71
CA MET A 43 1.89 8.19 12.52
C MET A 43 1.48 7.34 13.73
N LEU A 44 1.78 7.81 14.93
CA LEU A 44 1.41 7.12 16.18
C LEU A 44 -0.10 6.98 16.32
N LEU A 45 -0.88 8.02 15.97
CA LEU A 45 -2.33 7.93 15.96
C LEU A 45 -2.83 6.88 14.97
N SER A 46 -2.26 6.84 13.76
CA SER A 46 -2.61 5.84 12.75
C SER A 46 -2.38 4.41 13.23
N TYR A 47 -1.26 4.16 13.92
CA TYR A 47 -0.94 2.83 14.46
C TYR A 47 -1.96 2.36 15.50
N PHE A 48 -2.41 3.25 16.39
CA PHE A 48 -3.52 2.92 17.28
C PHE A 48 -4.78 2.56 16.51
N MET A 49 -5.15 3.35 15.48
CA MET A 49 -6.31 3.05 14.65
C MET A 49 -6.17 1.69 13.96
N CYS A 50 -5.00 1.35 13.41
CA CYS A 50 -4.75 0.05 12.81
C CYS A 50 -4.98 -1.09 13.80
N PHE A 51 -4.39 -1.01 15.00
CA PHE A 51 -4.56 -2.03 16.04
C PHE A 51 -6.03 -2.22 16.46
N TYR A 52 -6.76 -1.12 16.64
CA TYR A 52 -8.14 -1.18 17.11
C TYR A 52 -9.17 -1.53 16.03
N ARG A 53 -8.91 -1.21 14.75
CA ARG A 53 -9.92 -1.31 13.68
C ARG A 53 -9.66 -2.41 12.67
N TYR A 54 -8.40 -2.70 12.31
CA TYR A 54 -8.11 -3.67 11.25
C TYR A 54 -8.76 -5.04 11.47
N PRO A 55 -8.76 -5.65 12.68
CA PRO A 55 -9.37 -6.96 12.84
C PRO A 55 -10.84 -6.99 12.42
N ALA A 56 -11.65 -6.02 12.87
CA ALA A 56 -13.06 -5.96 12.55
C ALA A 56 -13.32 -5.55 11.09
N LEU A 57 -12.51 -4.64 10.53
CA LEU A 57 -12.59 -4.24 9.12
C LEU A 57 -12.25 -5.38 8.16
N LEU A 58 -11.18 -6.13 8.43
CA LEU A 58 -10.78 -7.28 7.63
C LEU A 58 -11.82 -8.40 7.72
N ARG A 59 -12.40 -8.66 8.91
CA ARG A 59 -13.54 -9.59 9.05
C ARG A 59 -14.78 -9.12 8.29
N LYS A 60 -15.03 -7.81 8.22
CA LYS A 60 -16.12 -7.24 7.41
C LYS A 60 -15.87 -7.51 5.93
N ILE A 61 -14.67 -7.22 5.44
CA ILE A 61 -14.24 -7.48 4.05
C ILE A 61 -14.39 -8.96 3.71
N GLU A 62 -13.88 -9.85 4.54
CA GLU A 62 -13.83 -11.29 4.26
C GLU A 62 -15.21 -11.97 4.26
N LYS A 63 -16.22 -11.37 4.90
CA LYS A 63 -17.62 -11.80 4.75
C LYS A 63 -18.14 -11.63 3.31
N HIS A 64 -17.54 -10.74 2.53
CA HIS A 64 -17.91 -10.45 1.15
C HIS A 64 -16.96 -11.10 0.15
N LEU A 65 -15.65 -11.06 0.41
CA LEU A 65 -14.64 -11.58 -0.51
C LEU A 65 -13.41 -12.11 0.24
N PRO A 66 -12.99 -13.37 0.04
CA PRO A 66 -11.79 -13.92 0.68
C PRO A 66 -10.52 -13.15 0.32
N ALA A 67 -9.55 -13.10 1.24
CA ALA A 67 -8.25 -12.43 1.03
C ALA A 67 -7.55 -12.90 -0.24
N GLU A 68 -7.60 -14.22 -0.51
CA GLU A 68 -7.00 -14.86 -1.67
C GLU A 68 -7.58 -14.32 -2.98
N GLU A 69 -8.90 -14.11 -3.02
CA GLU A 69 -9.57 -13.57 -4.21
C GLU A 69 -9.30 -12.09 -4.42
N ILE A 70 -9.20 -11.32 -3.33
CA ILE A 70 -8.78 -9.92 -3.43
C ILE A 70 -7.34 -9.84 -3.98
N GLY A 71 -6.43 -10.70 -3.51
CA GLY A 71 -5.06 -10.77 -4.01
C GLY A 71 -4.96 -11.22 -5.47
N ASP A 72 -5.77 -12.20 -5.91
CA ASP A 72 -5.84 -12.59 -7.33
C ASP A 72 -6.30 -11.43 -8.22
N ARG A 73 -7.27 -10.62 -7.77
CA ARG A 73 -7.74 -9.42 -8.48
C ARG A 73 -6.68 -8.32 -8.50
N ALA A 74 -5.99 -8.09 -7.37
CA ALA A 74 -4.96 -7.04 -7.22
C ALA A 74 -3.79 -7.19 -8.22
N ARG A 75 -3.52 -8.41 -8.72
CA ARG A 75 -2.50 -8.69 -9.76
C ARG A 75 -2.79 -8.00 -11.10
N ASN A 76 -4.02 -7.56 -11.33
CA ASN A 76 -4.46 -7.02 -12.60
C ASN A 76 -4.77 -5.51 -12.54
N MET A 77 -4.45 -4.82 -11.44
CA MET A 77 -4.80 -3.40 -11.25
C MET A 77 -3.73 -2.67 -10.43
N GLY A 78 -3.33 -1.46 -10.86
CA GLY A 78 -2.47 -0.55 -10.09
C GLY A 78 -3.30 0.30 -9.13
N ILE A 79 -3.60 -0.23 -7.94
CA ILE A 79 -4.33 0.46 -6.84
C ILE A 79 -3.62 0.26 -5.51
N LYS A 80 -4.11 0.85 -4.41
CA LYS A 80 -3.36 0.87 -3.15
C LYS A 80 -3.13 -0.49 -2.53
N ILE A 81 -3.90 -1.54 -2.83
CA ILE A 81 -3.67 -2.89 -2.27
C ILE A 81 -2.52 -3.66 -2.94
N GLN A 82 -1.44 -2.94 -3.24
CA GLN A 82 -0.14 -3.45 -3.66
C GLN A 82 0.92 -2.95 -2.65
N ASN A 83 2.19 -2.96 -3.02
CA ASN A 83 3.22 -2.29 -2.21
C ASN A 83 3.00 -0.77 -2.24
N PRO A 84 3.20 -0.05 -1.11
CA PRO A 84 3.66 -0.55 0.18
C PRO A 84 2.55 -1.13 1.09
N SER A 85 1.28 -0.94 0.73
CA SER A 85 0.15 -1.17 1.61
C SER A 85 0.04 -2.61 2.11
N MET A 86 0.22 -3.59 1.22
CA MET A 86 0.12 -5.01 1.56
C MET A 86 1.47 -5.59 1.97
N GLY A 87 2.54 -5.39 1.19
CA GLY A 87 3.83 -6.02 1.50
C GLY A 87 4.49 -5.56 2.80
N TRP A 88 4.15 -4.36 3.31
CA TRP A 88 4.65 -3.91 4.61
C TRP A 88 3.59 -3.24 5.51
N CYS A 89 2.80 -2.30 5.00
CA CYS A 89 2.03 -1.41 5.87
C CYS A 89 0.93 -2.14 6.66
N LEU A 90 0.16 -3.06 6.06
CA LEU A 90 -0.92 -3.76 6.75
C LEU A 90 -0.42 -4.49 8.00
N PRO A 91 0.52 -5.45 7.89
CA PRO A 91 1.00 -6.17 9.07
C PRO A 91 1.78 -5.23 10.00
N SER A 92 2.64 -4.36 9.47
CA SER A 92 3.55 -3.57 10.30
C SER A 92 2.85 -2.43 11.03
N PHE A 93 1.87 -1.74 10.44
CA PHE A 93 1.13 -0.70 11.15
C PHE A 93 0.26 -1.28 12.26
N TYR A 94 -0.33 -2.46 12.03
CA TYR A 94 -1.04 -3.20 13.06
C TYR A 94 -0.11 -3.62 14.22
N LEU A 95 1.05 -4.21 13.89
CA LEU A 95 2.04 -4.66 14.87
C LEU A 95 2.72 -3.49 15.60
N LEU A 96 2.97 -2.35 14.94
CA LEU A 96 3.46 -1.13 15.57
C LEU A 96 2.44 -0.56 16.56
N GLY A 97 1.15 -0.56 16.21
CA GLY A 97 0.08 -0.16 17.12
C GLY A 97 0.02 -1.06 18.36
N ARG A 98 0.13 -2.37 18.15
CA ARG A 98 0.24 -3.36 19.24
C ARG A 98 1.46 -3.11 20.10
N GLU A 99 2.65 -2.98 19.50
CA GLU A 99 3.91 -2.81 20.22
C GLU A 99 3.91 -1.51 21.03
N TYR A 100 3.34 -0.45 20.48
CA TYR A 100 3.25 0.82 21.21
C TYR A 100 2.39 0.70 22.46
N LEU A 101 1.25 -0.01 22.37
CA LEU A 101 0.38 -0.27 23.52
C LEU A 101 1.06 -1.17 24.56
N ILE A 102 1.89 -2.14 24.14
CA ILE A 102 2.72 -2.95 25.03
C ILE A 102 3.76 -2.08 25.74
N ALA A 103 4.47 -1.23 25.00
CA ALA A 103 5.48 -0.33 25.54
C ALA A 103 4.91 0.64 26.58
N MET A 104 3.66 1.10 26.39
CA MET A 104 2.92 1.92 27.35
C MET A 104 2.33 1.12 28.54
N GLY A 105 2.45 -0.21 28.56
CA GLY A 105 1.87 -1.07 29.59
C GLY A 105 0.35 -1.18 29.54
N MET A 106 -0.28 -0.85 28.41
CA MET A 106 -1.73 -0.88 28.23
C MET A 106 -2.26 -2.28 27.92
N ILE A 107 -1.43 -3.12 27.28
CA ILE A 107 -1.72 -4.52 26.94
C ILE A 107 -0.47 -5.37 27.13
N ARG A 108 -0.65 -6.70 27.17
CA ARG A 108 0.43 -7.69 27.21
C ARG A 108 0.62 -8.33 25.84
N PRO A 109 1.78 -8.98 25.56
CA PRO A 109 2.02 -9.63 24.28
C PRO A 109 0.97 -10.69 23.89
N GLN A 110 0.32 -11.33 24.85
CA GLN A 110 -0.70 -12.33 24.59
C GLN A 110 -2.13 -11.77 24.44
N ASP A 111 -2.36 -10.48 24.68
CA ASP A 111 -3.70 -9.90 24.57
C ASP A 111 -4.11 -9.69 23.09
N ALA A 112 -5.43 -9.66 22.83
CA ALA A 112 -6.05 -9.64 21.50
C ALA A 112 -5.64 -10.80 20.58
N LEU A 113 -5.45 -11.97 21.16
CA LEU A 113 -4.80 -13.11 20.51
C LEU A 113 -5.47 -13.59 19.22
N GLU A 114 -6.81 -13.71 19.21
CA GLU A 114 -7.54 -14.15 18.01
C GLU A 114 -7.47 -13.10 16.89
N ASP A 115 -7.34 -11.82 17.23
CA ASP A 115 -7.18 -10.74 16.26
C ASP A 115 -5.77 -10.71 15.66
N VAL A 116 -4.72 -10.89 16.48
CA VAL A 116 -3.34 -10.95 15.98
C VAL A 116 -3.17 -12.13 15.02
N ILE A 117 -3.64 -13.33 15.41
CA ILE A 117 -3.60 -14.51 14.53
C ILE A 117 -4.36 -14.22 13.23
N TYR A 118 -5.55 -13.63 13.34
CA TYR A 118 -6.40 -13.35 12.19
C TYR A 118 -5.79 -12.34 11.20
N VAL A 119 -5.28 -11.21 11.69
CA VAL A 119 -4.65 -10.18 10.83
C VAL A 119 -3.44 -10.75 10.11
N MET A 120 -2.58 -11.50 10.81
CA MET A 120 -1.39 -12.10 10.20
C MET A 120 -1.76 -13.20 9.19
N ASP A 121 -2.80 -14.00 9.47
CA ASP A 121 -3.28 -15.02 8.53
C ASP A 121 -3.95 -14.41 7.28
N PHE A 122 -4.79 -13.38 7.44
CA PHE A 122 -5.37 -12.63 6.33
C PHE A 122 -4.27 -12.08 5.41
N TRP A 123 -3.28 -11.41 6.01
CA TRP A 123 -2.13 -10.87 5.28
C TRP A 123 -1.40 -11.95 4.50
N LYS A 124 -1.00 -13.04 5.18
CA LYS A 124 -0.32 -14.19 4.54
C LYS A 124 -1.11 -14.74 3.35
N ARG A 125 -2.43 -14.94 3.49
CA ARG A 125 -3.27 -15.48 2.41
C ARG A 125 -3.38 -14.53 1.23
N PHE A 126 -3.48 -13.23 1.48
CA PHE A 126 -3.43 -12.22 0.42
C PHE A 126 -2.07 -12.24 -0.29
N GLU A 127 -0.96 -12.18 0.44
CA GLU A 127 0.38 -12.14 -0.15
C GLU A 127 0.65 -13.38 -1.00
N LEU A 128 0.30 -14.58 -0.52
CA LEU A 128 0.49 -15.82 -1.28
C LEU A 128 -0.30 -15.85 -2.59
N SER A 129 -1.50 -15.23 -2.64
CA SER A 129 -2.26 -15.17 -3.90
C SER A 129 -1.74 -14.06 -4.82
N TRP A 130 -1.35 -12.91 -4.28
CA TRP A 130 -0.78 -11.80 -5.04
C TRP A 130 0.58 -12.15 -5.65
N HIS A 131 1.49 -12.73 -4.86
CA HIS A 131 2.83 -13.20 -5.24
C HIS A 131 2.84 -14.65 -5.80
N ARG A 132 1.70 -15.18 -6.26
CA ARG A 132 1.61 -16.58 -6.74
C ARG A 132 2.57 -16.96 -7.87
N ASN A 133 3.22 -15.99 -8.52
CA ASN A 133 4.22 -16.22 -9.57
C ASN A 133 5.54 -16.75 -9.01
N ASP A 134 5.90 -16.38 -7.79
CA ASP A 134 7.19 -16.68 -7.17
C ASP A 134 7.07 -17.33 -5.78
N GLY A 135 5.92 -17.18 -5.11
CA GLY A 135 5.60 -17.83 -3.85
C GLY A 135 6.19 -17.17 -2.59
N HIS A 136 6.71 -15.95 -2.70
CA HIS A 136 7.24 -15.18 -1.58
C HIS A 136 6.13 -14.36 -0.89
N LEU A 137 6.34 -13.98 0.38
CA LEU A 137 5.40 -13.10 1.10
C LEU A 137 5.73 -11.62 0.97
N THR A 138 7.02 -11.31 0.79
CA THR A 138 7.54 -9.96 0.69
C THR A 138 8.65 -9.89 -0.36
N ASN A 139 8.97 -8.68 -0.81
CA ASN A 139 10.06 -8.46 -1.76
C ASN A 139 11.40 -8.91 -1.19
N ARG A 140 11.60 -8.78 0.13
CA ARG A 140 12.81 -9.26 0.81
C ARG A 140 13.07 -10.74 0.55
N ASP A 141 12.05 -11.57 0.66
CA ASP A 141 12.18 -13.01 0.44
C ASP A 141 12.63 -13.32 -1.00
N PHE A 142 12.34 -12.42 -1.95
CA PHE A 142 12.78 -12.50 -3.34
C PHE A 142 14.03 -11.65 -3.66
N GLY A 143 14.90 -11.41 -2.66
CA GLY A 143 16.13 -10.65 -2.83
C GLY A 143 15.90 -9.18 -3.13
N HIS A 144 14.84 -8.61 -2.53
CA HIS A 144 14.34 -7.25 -2.75
C HIS A 144 13.98 -6.99 -4.22
N ARG A 145 13.12 -7.85 -4.77
CA ARG A 145 12.54 -7.69 -6.11
C ARG A 145 11.03 -7.70 -6.01
N SER A 146 10.41 -6.67 -6.58
CA SER A 146 8.97 -6.48 -6.56
C SER A 146 8.38 -6.95 -7.90
N GLN A 147 8.53 -8.24 -8.21
CA GLN A 147 8.09 -8.81 -9.51
C GLN A 147 6.69 -9.44 -9.42
N VAL A 148 5.69 -8.60 -9.15
CA VAL A 148 4.32 -9.05 -8.87
C VAL A 148 3.45 -9.21 -10.12
N LEU A 149 3.80 -8.53 -11.23
CA LEU A 149 3.01 -8.61 -12.46
C LEU A 149 3.19 -9.96 -13.17
N PRO A 150 2.11 -10.54 -13.70
CA PRO A 150 2.18 -11.76 -14.50
C PRO A 150 2.84 -11.51 -15.85
N GLU A 151 3.53 -12.53 -16.37
CA GLU A 151 4.24 -12.48 -17.66
C GLU A 151 3.38 -11.94 -18.80
N ARG A 152 2.13 -12.41 -18.93
CA ARG A 152 1.18 -11.95 -19.96
C ARG A 152 0.95 -10.43 -19.94
N ARG A 153 0.90 -9.82 -18.75
CA ARG A 153 0.75 -8.36 -18.62
C ARG A 153 2.03 -7.63 -19.00
N LEU A 154 3.19 -8.18 -18.61
CA LEU A 154 4.49 -7.62 -18.96
C LEU A 154 4.72 -7.64 -20.48
N GLN A 155 4.27 -8.69 -21.17
CA GLN A 155 4.35 -8.77 -22.64
C GLN A 155 3.49 -7.70 -23.32
N ILE A 156 2.26 -7.45 -22.83
CA ILE A 156 1.41 -6.35 -23.32
C ILE A 156 2.10 -5.01 -23.11
N PHE A 157 2.56 -4.73 -21.89
CA PHE A 157 3.27 -3.48 -21.61
C PHE A 157 4.47 -3.31 -22.53
N HIS A 158 5.32 -4.34 -22.68
CA HIS A 158 6.48 -4.29 -23.56
C HIS A 158 6.11 -4.02 -25.02
N ALA A 159 5.06 -4.66 -25.55
CA ALA A 159 4.60 -4.48 -26.92
C ALA A 159 4.04 -3.08 -27.18
N ASP A 160 3.37 -2.49 -26.20
CA ASP A 160 2.70 -1.19 -26.30
C ASP A 160 3.62 0.02 -26.04
N LEU A 161 4.85 -0.19 -25.52
CA LEU A 161 5.76 0.91 -25.20
C LEU A 161 6.10 1.74 -26.45
N TYR A 162 5.98 3.05 -26.34
CA TYR A 162 6.56 3.95 -27.32
C TYR A 162 8.00 4.27 -26.95
N ASP A 163 8.93 4.02 -27.86
CA ASP A 163 10.34 4.38 -27.71
C ASP A 163 10.48 5.89 -27.46
N CYS A 164 11.36 6.28 -26.54
CA CYS A 164 11.71 7.66 -26.29
C CYS A 164 13.20 7.81 -25.96
N ALA A 165 13.69 9.04 -26.02
CA ALA A 165 15.07 9.43 -25.80
C ALA A 165 15.10 10.82 -25.19
N GLU A 166 16.17 11.10 -24.43
CA GLU A 166 16.37 12.39 -23.80
C GLU A 166 16.28 13.54 -24.81
N GLY A 167 15.50 14.57 -24.46
CA GLY A 167 15.26 15.74 -25.30
C GLY A 167 14.11 15.59 -26.30
N ASP A 168 13.54 14.40 -26.47
CA ASP A 168 12.36 14.23 -27.31
C ASP A 168 11.07 14.72 -26.60
N PRO A 169 9.99 15.06 -27.36
CA PRO A 169 8.76 15.57 -26.77
C PRO A 169 8.05 14.60 -25.82
N LEU A 170 8.05 13.30 -26.13
CA LEU A 170 7.39 12.27 -25.33
C LEU A 170 8.13 12.08 -24.00
N HIS A 171 9.46 11.93 -24.05
CA HIS A 171 10.35 11.84 -22.91
C HIS A 171 10.17 13.05 -21.98
N THR A 172 10.22 14.25 -22.55
CA THR A 172 10.03 15.51 -21.82
C THR A 172 8.65 15.57 -21.15
N ALA A 173 7.58 15.18 -21.85
CA ALA A 173 6.23 15.18 -21.30
C ALA A 173 6.06 14.15 -20.18
N ALA A 174 6.56 12.93 -20.37
CA ALA A 174 6.50 11.86 -19.37
C ALA A 174 7.28 12.22 -18.10
N GLN A 175 8.47 12.81 -18.24
CA GLN A 175 9.26 13.36 -17.14
C GLN A 175 8.48 14.42 -16.35
N ALA A 176 7.90 15.40 -17.07
CA ALA A 176 7.14 16.48 -16.45
C ALA A 176 5.89 15.98 -15.74
N PHE A 177 5.20 14.98 -16.31
CA PHE A 177 4.07 14.29 -15.69
C PHE A 177 4.49 13.59 -14.40
N MET A 178 5.48 12.68 -14.46
CA MET A 178 5.92 11.93 -13.28
C MET A 178 6.38 12.85 -12.14
N ALA A 179 7.08 13.94 -12.45
CA ALA A 179 7.50 14.92 -11.44
C ALA A 179 6.29 15.65 -10.82
N ALA A 180 5.37 16.17 -11.65
CA ALA A 180 4.21 16.92 -11.18
C ALA A 180 3.25 16.03 -10.36
N THR A 181 2.99 14.81 -10.83
CA THR A 181 2.10 13.87 -10.15
C THR A 181 2.73 13.30 -8.88
N SER A 182 4.05 13.11 -8.82
CA SER A 182 4.74 12.75 -7.57
C SER A 182 4.61 13.84 -6.51
N GLN A 183 4.79 15.11 -6.89
CA GLN A 183 4.62 16.25 -5.97
C GLN A 183 3.17 16.39 -5.48
N TYR A 184 2.22 16.20 -6.39
CA TYR A 184 0.79 16.20 -6.04
C TYR A 184 0.46 15.06 -5.07
N GLY A 185 0.86 13.82 -5.41
CA GLY A 185 0.69 12.63 -4.59
C GLY A 185 1.27 12.82 -3.18
N PHE A 186 2.48 13.38 -3.11
CA PHE A 186 3.15 13.69 -1.85
C PHE A 186 2.33 14.61 -0.94
N LEU A 187 1.79 15.70 -1.49
CA LEU A 187 0.97 16.64 -0.71
C LEU A 187 -0.42 16.06 -0.38
N SER A 188 -1.03 15.34 -1.32
CA SER A 188 -2.34 14.68 -1.14
C SER A 188 -2.32 13.64 -0.02
N SER A 189 -1.15 13.04 0.20
CA SER A 189 -0.88 12.05 1.25
C SER A 189 -0.10 12.65 2.43
N CYS A 190 -0.33 13.92 2.75
CA CYS A 190 0.18 14.56 3.97
C CYS A 190 1.71 14.49 4.14
N GLU A 191 2.44 14.77 3.07
CA GLU A 191 3.91 14.70 2.98
C GLU A 191 4.48 13.29 3.16
N SER A 192 3.78 12.29 2.60
CA SER A 192 4.26 10.91 2.49
C SER A 192 4.23 10.40 1.05
N ARG A 193 4.96 9.32 0.76
CA ARG A 193 5.03 8.73 -0.59
C ARG A 193 3.96 7.65 -0.83
N ILE A 194 2.98 7.48 0.04
CA ILE A 194 2.05 6.34 -0.07
C ILE A 194 1.10 6.40 -1.28
N ALA A 195 1.01 7.54 -1.96
CA ALA A 195 0.29 7.68 -3.23
C ALA A 195 1.09 7.25 -4.46
N LEU A 196 2.32 6.75 -4.28
CA LEU A 196 3.11 6.21 -5.38
C LEU A 196 3.91 4.96 -4.98
N HIS A 197 4.15 4.11 -5.96
CA HIS A 197 4.85 2.85 -5.76
C HIS A 197 5.64 2.48 -7.03
N ASN A 198 6.74 1.74 -6.87
CA ASN A 198 7.48 1.16 -7.98
C ASN A 198 7.60 -0.36 -7.81
N GLN A 199 7.56 -1.06 -8.95
CA GLN A 199 7.72 -2.51 -9.04
C GLN A 199 8.63 -2.90 -10.21
N GLY A 200 9.18 -4.11 -10.13
CA GLY A 200 10.22 -4.65 -11.00
C GLY A 200 11.50 -5.02 -10.22
N PRO A 201 12.68 -4.99 -10.86
CA PRO A 201 12.85 -4.86 -12.31
C PRO A 201 12.30 -6.07 -13.05
N TYR A 202 11.75 -5.88 -14.23
CA TYR A 202 11.34 -6.96 -15.14
C TYR A 202 12.30 -7.01 -16.32
N LYS A 203 12.87 -8.17 -16.66
CA LYS A 203 13.76 -8.28 -17.84
C LYS A 203 12.93 -8.10 -19.12
N LEU A 204 13.34 -7.18 -20.01
CA LEU A 204 12.78 -7.06 -21.36
C LEU A 204 13.65 -7.74 -22.41
N ASP A 205 14.96 -7.51 -22.35
CA ASP A 205 15.98 -8.14 -23.17
C ASP A 205 17.35 -8.09 -22.47
N ASP A 206 18.45 -8.31 -23.19
CA ASP A 206 19.79 -8.33 -22.62
C ASP A 206 20.33 -6.95 -22.23
N GLU A 207 19.71 -5.86 -22.69
CA GLU A 207 20.13 -4.48 -22.42
C GLU A 207 19.08 -3.66 -21.64
N ARG A 208 17.82 -4.12 -21.62
CA ARG A 208 16.68 -3.37 -21.08
C ARG A 208 15.97 -4.11 -19.95
N GLU A 209 15.64 -3.33 -18.92
CA GLU A 209 14.73 -3.71 -17.84
C GLU A 209 13.48 -2.82 -17.90
N MET A 210 12.37 -3.27 -17.32
CA MET A 210 11.17 -2.47 -17.11
C MET A 210 10.94 -2.23 -15.63
N ILE A 211 10.60 -0.98 -15.32
CA ILE A 211 10.04 -0.57 -14.03
C ILE A 211 8.64 -0.07 -14.29
N VAL A 212 7.70 -0.47 -13.44
CA VAL A 212 6.34 0.06 -13.48
C VAL A 212 6.14 0.94 -12.27
N ARG A 213 5.66 2.17 -12.50
CA ARG A 213 5.32 3.12 -11.44
C ARG A 213 3.83 3.34 -11.39
N ASP A 214 3.25 3.17 -10.23
CA ASP A 214 1.84 3.44 -9.96
C ASP A 214 1.67 4.74 -9.19
N PHE A 215 0.65 5.51 -9.55
CA PHE A 215 0.16 6.68 -8.84
C PHE A 215 -1.30 6.43 -8.47
N MET A 216 -1.65 6.66 -7.21
CA MET A 216 -2.94 6.26 -6.64
C MET A 216 -3.58 7.42 -5.87
N ASP A 217 -4.90 7.36 -5.65
CA ASP A 217 -5.68 8.39 -4.95
C ASP A 217 -5.53 9.80 -5.56
N LEU A 218 -5.49 9.90 -6.88
CA LEU A 218 -5.26 11.16 -7.59
C LEU A 218 -6.52 12.01 -7.79
N ALA A 219 -7.71 11.43 -7.69
CA ALA A 219 -8.96 12.08 -8.04
C ALA A 219 -9.87 12.29 -6.81
N GLU A 220 -11.11 12.72 -7.06
CA GLU A 220 -12.18 12.70 -6.06
C GLU A 220 -12.53 11.23 -5.75
N GLY A 221 -11.78 10.64 -4.83
CA GLY A 221 -11.93 9.26 -4.35
C GLY A 221 -12.43 9.27 -2.92
N ASP A 222 -11.64 8.72 -1.99
CA ASP A 222 -12.05 8.56 -0.59
C ASP A 222 -11.74 9.75 0.31
N TYR A 223 -10.66 10.47 0.03
CA TYR A 223 -10.15 11.51 0.91
C TYR A 223 -10.98 12.81 0.81
N PRO A 224 -11.64 13.26 1.90
CA PRO A 224 -12.52 14.44 1.87
C PRO A 224 -11.82 15.72 1.43
N TRP A 225 -10.51 15.84 1.67
CA TRP A 225 -9.74 17.02 1.28
C TRP A 225 -9.44 17.11 -0.21
N LEU A 226 -9.70 16.04 -0.97
CA LEU A 226 -9.55 16.02 -2.43
C LEU A 226 -10.83 16.40 -3.17
N ASP A 227 -11.99 16.40 -2.51
CA ASP A 227 -13.26 16.87 -3.09
C ASP A 227 -13.10 18.31 -3.59
N GLU A 228 -13.54 18.60 -4.81
CA GLU A 228 -13.37 19.87 -5.54
C GLU A 228 -11.91 20.20 -5.93
N VAL A 229 -10.93 19.84 -5.09
CA VAL A 229 -9.50 20.03 -5.37
C VAL A 229 -9.05 19.19 -6.56
N ALA A 230 -9.54 17.95 -6.65
CA ALA A 230 -9.15 16.97 -7.66
C ALA A 230 -10.23 16.76 -8.74
N ALA A 231 -11.25 17.63 -8.82
CA ALA A 231 -12.39 17.48 -9.73
C ALA A 231 -12.01 17.32 -11.22
N ASP A 232 -10.92 17.98 -11.63
CA ASP A 232 -10.41 17.94 -13.02
C ASP A 232 -9.55 16.71 -13.32
N MET A 233 -9.16 15.94 -12.29
CA MET A 233 -8.33 14.75 -12.46
C MET A 233 -9.20 13.60 -13.00
N PRO A 234 -8.94 13.11 -14.21
CA PRO A 234 -9.83 12.16 -14.87
C PRO A 234 -9.67 10.73 -14.37
N TYR A 235 -8.53 10.40 -13.74
CA TYR A 235 -8.19 9.05 -13.31
C TYR A 235 -7.79 9.08 -11.84
N ASN A 236 -8.35 8.17 -11.04
CA ASN A 236 -7.93 8.02 -9.64
C ASN A 236 -6.57 7.32 -9.54
N ASN A 237 -6.30 6.40 -10.46
CA ASN A 237 -5.04 5.65 -10.50
C ASN A 237 -4.43 5.68 -11.91
N LEU A 238 -3.10 5.80 -11.98
CA LEU A 238 -2.32 5.82 -13.21
C LEU A 238 -1.08 4.95 -13.08
N THR A 239 -0.82 4.12 -14.08
CA THR A 239 0.30 3.18 -14.15
C THR A 239 1.20 3.54 -15.32
N VAL A 240 2.51 3.69 -15.06
CA VAL A 240 3.53 4.08 -16.04
C VAL A 240 4.57 2.97 -16.15
N PRO A 241 4.45 2.05 -17.11
CA PRO A 241 5.56 1.18 -17.48
C PRO A 241 6.65 2.00 -18.20
N MET A 242 7.89 1.77 -17.80
CA MET A 242 9.08 2.42 -18.34
C MET A 242 10.12 1.37 -18.72
N ALA A 243 10.50 1.31 -19.99
CA ALA A 243 11.73 0.61 -20.39
C ALA A 243 12.94 1.45 -20.03
N VAL A 244 13.92 0.82 -19.40
CA VAL A 244 15.13 1.44 -18.88
C VAL A 244 16.34 0.71 -19.45
N ARG A 245 17.33 1.46 -19.94
CA ARG A 245 18.61 0.96 -20.45
C ARG A 245 19.76 1.63 -19.70
N GLY A 246 20.84 0.89 -19.46
CA GLY A 246 22.09 1.47 -18.94
C GLY A 246 22.19 1.55 -17.42
N CYS A 247 21.21 1.03 -16.68
CA CYS A 247 21.30 0.77 -15.25
C CYS A 247 20.55 -0.51 -14.88
N HIS A 248 20.92 -1.12 -13.76
CA HIS A 248 20.24 -2.27 -13.17
C HIS A 248 19.64 -1.90 -11.81
N PHE A 249 18.37 -2.24 -11.57
CA PHE A 249 17.73 -2.04 -10.27
C PHE A 249 18.03 -3.22 -9.34
N ASN A 250 19.02 -3.05 -8.48
CA ASN A 250 19.48 -4.10 -7.56
C ASN A 250 18.62 -4.22 -6.30
N LEU A 251 17.69 -3.29 -6.07
CA LEU A 251 16.78 -3.31 -4.94
C LEU A 251 15.48 -2.62 -5.33
N ILE A 252 14.35 -3.28 -5.10
CA ILE A 252 13.02 -2.69 -4.97
C ILE A 252 12.38 -3.28 -3.71
N ASP A 253 12.31 -2.47 -2.65
CA ASP A 253 11.89 -2.92 -1.32
C ASP A 253 10.35 -2.92 -1.15
N ASP A 254 9.87 -3.40 0.00
CA ASP A 254 8.43 -3.45 0.32
C ASP A 254 7.81 -2.07 0.52
N TRP A 255 8.59 -0.99 0.52
CA TRP A 255 8.07 0.38 0.43
C TRP A 255 7.84 0.83 -1.03
N GLY A 256 8.22 0.02 -2.01
CA GLY A 256 8.27 0.41 -3.42
C GLY A 256 9.38 1.42 -3.72
N SER A 257 10.36 1.58 -2.82
CA SER A 257 11.58 2.36 -3.07
C SER A 257 12.60 1.48 -3.78
N PHE A 258 13.49 2.09 -4.56
CA PHE A 258 14.49 1.35 -5.32
C PHE A 258 15.89 1.94 -5.22
N GLU A 259 16.88 1.10 -5.47
CA GLU A 259 18.27 1.48 -5.71
C GLU A 259 18.74 0.86 -7.03
N SER A 260 19.60 1.57 -7.76
CA SER A 260 20.13 1.11 -9.03
C SER A 260 21.61 1.41 -9.18
N GLN A 261 22.28 0.62 -10.02
CA GLN A 261 23.68 0.81 -10.40
C GLN A 261 23.86 0.73 -11.92
N PRO A 262 24.38 1.79 -12.59
CA PRO A 262 24.53 3.16 -12.08
C PRO A 262 23.22 3.78 -11.57
N GLU A 263 23.32 4.95 -10.91
CA GLU A 263 22.16 5.70 -10.41
C GLU A 263 21.15 5.99 -11.53
N PHE A 264 19.89 5.63 -11.32
CA PHE A 264 18.80 5.83 -12.27
C PHE A 264 18.55 7.31 -12.48
N LYS A 265 18.39 7.69 -13.76
CA LYS A 265 18.28 9.08 -14.22
C LYS A 265 17.35 9.10 -15.42
N SER A 266 16.84 10.29 -15.72
CA SER A 266 15.93 10.55 -16.82
C SER A 266 16.37 9.94 -18.16
N HIS A 267 17.64 10.07 -18.52
CA HIS A 267 18.19 9.60 -19.79
C HIS A 267 18.24 8.07 -19.93
N HIS A 268 18.11 7.33 -18.82
CA HIS A 268 18.03 5.86 -18.87
C HIS A 268 16.67 5.38 -19.37
N ILE A 269 15.63 6.22 -19.32
CA ILE A 269 14.29 5.88 -19.83
C ILE A 269 14.33 5.91 -21.36
N VAL A 270 14.08 4.75 -21.97
CA VAL A 270 14.12 4.54 -23.43
C VAL A 270 12.77 4.15 -24.03
N GLY A 271 11.74 3.98 -23.20
CA GLY A 271 10.37 3.76 -23.66
C GLY A 271 9.37 3.97 -22.54
N VAL A 272 8.16 4.43 -22.87
CA VAL A 272 7.11 4.74 -21.89
C VAL A 272 5.73 4.35 -22.41
N GLY A 273 4.86 3.94 -21.49
CA GLY A 273 3.43 3.76 -21.70
C GLY A 273 2.62 4.38 -20.57
N LEU A 274 1.29 4.43 -20.73
CA LEU A 274 0.39 4.96 -19.71
C LEU A 274 -0.93 4.18 -19.67
N TYR A 275 -1.30 3.74 -18.47
CA TYR A 275 -2.51 2.97 -18.21
C TYR A 275 -3.26 3.51 -17.00
N THR A 276 -4.53 3.11 -16.88
CA THR A 276 -5.36 3.28 -15.68
C THR A 276 -6.05 1.96 -15.36
N SER A 277 -6.38 1.75 -14.09
CA SER A 277 -7.13 0.59 -13.62
C SER A 277 -7.74 0.89 -12.27
N ASP A 278 -8.82 0.19 -11.94
CA ASP A 278 -9.40 0.20 -10.61
C ASP A 278 -10.23 -1.06 -10.37
N THR A 279 -10.98 -1.07 -9.27
CA THR A 279 -11.92 -2.12 -8.90
C THR A 279 -12.90 -2.53 -10.00
N LEU A 280 -13.22 -1.64 -10.95
CA LEU A 280 -14.26 -1.82 -11.96
C LEU A 280 -13.72 -1.98 -13.39
N SER A 281 -12.41 -2.19 -13.55
CA SER A 281 -11.76 -2.31 -14.86
C SER A 281 -11.40 -3.76 -15.21
N GLU A 282 -11.46 -4.08 -16.52
CA GLU A 282 -10.94 -5.33 -17.09
C GLU A 282 -9.40 -5.28 -17.18
N GLY A 283 -8.77 -5.18 -16.01
CA GLY A 283 -7.34 -4.99 -15.86
C GLY A 283 -6.85 -3.57 -16.20
N TYR A 284 -5.63 -3.46 -16.74
CA TYR A 284 -5.01 -2.19 -17.14
C TYR A 284 -5.53 -1.71 -18.50
N LEU A 285 -6.15 -0.52 -18.51
CA LEU A 285 -6.70 0.15 -19.68
C LEU A 285 -5.72 1.22 -20.20
N PRO A 286 -5.40 1.25 -21.50
CA PRO A 286 -4.48 2.24 -22.07
C PRO A 286 -5.06 3.66 -22.00
N VAL A 287 -4.20 4.66 -21.77
CA VAL A 287 -4.59 6.07 -21.66
C VAL A 287 -3.80 6.92 -22.66
N GLY A 288 -4.47 7.32 -23.74
CA GLY A 288 -3.86 8.12 -24.80
C GLY A 288 -2.78 7.38 -25.60
N MET A 289 -2.86 6.05 -25.68
CA MET A 289 -1.85 5.18 -26.31
C MET A 289 -2.07 4.95 -27.82
N ASP A 290 -3.08 5.57 -28.44
CA ASP A 290 -3.41 5.38 -29.86
C ASP A 290 -2.28 5.86 -30.80
N SER A 291 -1.47 6.82 -30.34
CA SER A 291 -0.27 7.29 -31.05
C SER A 291 0.72 7.93 -30.09
N ARG A 292 1.99 8.01 -30.51
CA ARG A 292 3.04 8.72 -29.78
C ARG A 292 2.67 10.19 -29.49
N GLU A 293 2.08 10.87 -30.47
CA GLU A 293 1.69 12.27 -30.36
C GLU A 293 0.54 12.45 -29.36
N GLU A 294 -0.40 11.51 -29.32
CA GLU A 294 -1.50 11.53 -28.35
C GLU A 294 -1.00 11.28 -26.93
N LEU A 295 -0.12 10.29 -26.74
CA LEU A 295 0.46 10.00 -25.44
C LEU A 295 1.23 11.21 -24.90
N THR A 296 1.98 11.88 -25.78
CA THR A 296 2.71 13.12 -25.44
C THR A 296 1.76 14.21 -24.94
N ARG A 297 0.65 14.47 -25.66
CA ARG A 297 -0.36 15.45 -25.24
C ARG A 297 -1.05 15.06 -23.94
N THR A 298 -1.32 13.78 -23.75
CA THR A 298 -1.94 13.22 -22.56
C THR A 298 -1.07 13.44 -21.33
N PHE A 299 0.23 13.10 -21.40
CA PHE A 299 1.17 13.40 -20.32
C PHE A 299 1.23 14.89 -20.00
N ALA A 300 1.33 15.77 -21.00
CA ALA A 300 1.36 17.21 -20.79
C ALA A 300 0.08 17.73 -20.10
N SER A 301 -1.09 17.23 -20.51
CA SER A 301 -2.39 17.59 -19.92
C SER A 301 -2.49 17.14 -18.45
N LEU A 302 -2.12 15.88 -18.16
CA LEU A 302 -2.16 15.34 -16.80
C LEU A 302 -1.15 16.02 -15.87
N ALA A 303 0.03 16.40 -16.39
CA ALA A 303 1.01 17.18 -15.66
C ALA A 303 0.44 18.54 -15.24
N GLN A 304 -0.26 19.23 -16.16
CA GLN A 304 -0.90 20.51 -15.85
C GLN A 304 -2.01 20.35 -14.80
N LYS A 305 -2.88 19.35 -14.95
CA LYS A 305 -3.94 19.04 -13.98
C LYS A 305 -3.38 18.74 -12.59
N SER A 306 -2.26 18.01 -12.51
CA SER A 306 -1.57 17.73 -11.24
C SER A 306 -1.06 19.00 -10.57
N LYS A 307 -0.49 19.95 -11.34
CA LYS A 307 -0.04 21.25 -10.84
C LYS A 307 -1.20 22.12 -10.34
N ASP A 308 -2.31 22.12 -11.07
CA ASP A 308 -3.50 22.88 -10.71
C ASP A 308 -4.14 22.32 -9.42
N ALA A 309 -4.28 20.99 -9.33
CA ALA A 309 -4.75 20.30 -8.13
C ALA A 309 -3.82 20.55 -6.94
N THR A 310 -2.50 20.49 -7.13
CA THR A 310 -1.51 20.81 -6.09
C THR A 310 -1.68 22.24 -5.58
N THR A 311 -1.88 23.21 -6.47
CA THR A 311 -2.09 24.61 -6.09
C THR A 311 -3.36 24.80 -5.27
N ARG A 312 -4.47 24.13 -5.66
CA ARG A 312 -5.72 24.17 -4.89
C ARG A 312 -5.57 23.49 -3.53
N LEU A 313 -4.89 22.36 -3.49
CA LEU A 313 -4.66 21.61 -2.27
C LEU A 313 -3.81 22.40 -1.26
N TRP A 314 -2.74 23.06 -1.71
CA TRP A 314 -1.95 23.96 -0.89
C TRP A 314 -2.79 25.06 -0.23
N LYS A 315 -3.67 25.70 -1.00
CA LYS A 315 -4.57 26.73 -0.46
C LYS A 315 -5.50 26.18 0.62
N ARG A 316 -5.96 24.93 0.48
CA ARG A 316 -6.82 24.27 1.46
C ARG A 316 -6.04 23.92 2.73
N ILE A 317 -4.89 23.26 2.60
CA ILE A 317 -4.06 22.83 3.74
C ILE A 317 -3.50 24.02 4.52
N ALA A 318 -3.19 25.14 3.85
CA ALA A 318 -2.72 26.35 4.52
C ALA A 318 -3.72 26.92 5.55
N GLY A 319 -5.00 26.58 5.44
CA GLY A 319 -6.03 26.97 6.40
C GLY A 319 -6.28 25.95 7.51
N TRP A 320 -5.56 24.82 7.54
CA TRP A 320 -5.83 23.75 8.49
C TRP A 320 -5.32 24.06 9.90
N THR A 321 -6.09 23.61 10.89
CA THR A 321 -5.62 23.51 12.26
C THR A 321 -4.66 22.33 12.39
N ARG A 322 -3.91 22.31 13.50
CA ARG A 322 -3.06 21.15 13.84
C ARG A 322 -3.86 19.85 13.89
N ASP A 323 -5.04 19.85 14.50
CA ASP A 323 -5.86 18.65 14.61
C ASP A 323 -6.34 18.14 13.25
N GLN A 324 -6.66 19.05 12.31
CA GLN A 324 -6.95 18.67 10.93
C GLN A 324 -5.75 18.04 10.24
N MET A 325 -4.54 18.56 10.45
CA MET A 325 -3.32 17.97 9.90
C MET A 325 -3.01 16.60 10.51
N ILE A 326 -3.25 16.43 11.82
CA ILE A 326 -3.11 15.12 12.50
C ILE A 326 -4.12 14.12 11.93
N ASP A 327 -5.39 14.51 11.80
CA ASP A 327 -6.45 13.63 11.30
C ASP A 327 -6.16 13.21 9.86
N ALA A 328 -5.81 14.16 8.99
CA ALA A 328 -5.52 13.86 7.59
C ALA A 328 -4.35 12.89 7.46
N GLY A 329 -3.25 13.12 8.19
CA GLY A 329 -2.10 12.21 8.19
C GLY A 329 -2.43 10.84 8.78
N ALA A 330 -3.17 10.79 9.89
CA ALA A 330 -3.51 9.55 10.56
C ALA A 330 -4.43 8.69 9.69
N ILE A 331 -5.47 9.30 9.10
CA ILE A 331 -6.38 8.67 8.14
C ILE A 331 -5.62 8.19 6.91
N THR A 332 -4.70 9.00 6.38
CA THR A 332 -3.88 8.64 5.21
C THR A 332 -3.11 7.33 5.43
N TYR A 333 -2.45 7.18 6.58
CA TYR A 333 -1.68 5.97 6.92
C TYR A 333 -2.56 4.79 7.36
N PHE A 334 -3.60 5.05 8.15
CA PHE A 334 -4.54 4.02 8.59
C PHE A 334 -5.31 3.40 7.41
N SER A 335 -5.79 4.23 6.49
CA SER A 335 -6.63 3.81 5.36
C SER A 335 -5.84 3.27 4.18
N ILE A 336 -4.55 2.97 4.35
CA ILE A 336 -3.69 2.51 3.26
C ILE A 336 -4.16 1.21 2.60
N VAL A 337 -4.92 0.39 3.33
CA VAL A 337 -5.50 -0.88 2.87
C VAL A 337 -7.00 -0.78 2.52
N LYS A 338 -7.56 0.44 2.47
CA LYS A 338 -9.01 0.67 2.29
C LYS A 338 -9.57 0.05 1.01
N ASP A 339 -8.75 -0.03 -0.04
CA ASP A 339 -9.19 -0.55 -1.33
C ASP A 339 -9.55 -2.05 -1.27
N LEU A 340 -9.15 -2.78 -0.22
CA LEU A 340 -9.65 -4.14 0.05
C LEU A 340 -11.19 -4.13 0.15
N ALA A 341 -11.74 -3.11 0.82
CA ALA A 341 -13.19 -2.95 0.98
C ALA A 341 -13.88 -2.45 -0.29
N HIS A 342 -13.19 -1.66 -1.11
CA HIS A 342 -13.71 -1.29 -2.44
C HIS A 342 -13.80 -2.52 -3.33
N VAL A 343 -12.75 -3.35 -3.39
CA VAL A 343 -12.73 -4.59 -4.19
C VAL A 343 -13.80 -5.58 -3.71
N ALA A 344 -14.02 -5.70 -2.40
CA ALA A 344 -15.09 -6.51 -1.83
C ALA A 344 -16.49 -5.87 -1.95
N GLY A 345 -16.58 -4.62 -2.38
CA GLY A 345 -17.84 -3.86 -2.52
C GLY A 345 -18.57 -3.65 -1.20
N CYS A 346 -17.82 -3.44 -0.11
CA CYS A 346 -18.34 -3.23 1.25
C CYS A 346 -17.72 -2.01 1.94
N TYR A 347 -17.13 -1.09 1.18
CA TYR A 347 -16.51 0.12 1.71
C TYR A 347 -17.56 1.04 2.33
N GLU A 348 -17.26 1.60 3.50
CA GLU A 348 -18.07 2.66 4.12
C GLU A 348 -17.15 3.80 4.52
N MET A 349 -17.54 5.05 4.27
CA MET A 349 -16.70 6.21 4.58
C MET A 349 -16.36 6.27 6.08
N GLU A 350 -17.33 5.97 6.93
CA GLU A 350 -17.19 6.00 8.40
C GLU A 350 -16.20 4.96 8.93
N ASP A 351 -15.99 3.86 8.20
CA ASP A 351 -15.03 2.83 8.58
C ASP A 351 -13.59 3.31 8.47
N TRP A 352 -13.31 4.13 7.45
CA TRP A 352 -11.95 4.43 6.97
C TRP A 352 -11.52 5.89 7.17
N MET A 353 -12.46 6.83 7.23
CA MET A 353 -12.18 8.28 7.21
C MET A 353 -12.49 8.96 8.55
N LEU A 354 -12.68 8.18 9.63
CA LEU A 354 -12.91 8.67 10.99
C LEU A 354 -11.85 8.11 11.95
N VAL A 355 -11.44 8.93 12.92
CA VAL A 355 -10.54 8.56 14.02
C VAL A 355 -11.34 7.80 15.09
N ASP A 356 -10.92 6.57 15.40
CA ASP A 356 -11.54 5.72 16.42
C ASP A 356 -11.50 6.38 17.81
N GLU A 357 -12.60 6.37 18.55
CA GLU A 357 -12.63 6.95 19.91
C GLU A 357 -11.59 6.33 20.87
N ARG A 358 -11.23 5.05 20.68
CA ARG A 358 -10.21 4.36 21.49
C ARG A 358 -8.80 4.81 21.14
N ALA A 359 -8.57 5.29 19.92
CA ALA A 359 -7.30 5.90 19.50
C ALA A 359 -7.27 7.39 19.92
N GLU A 360 -8.40 8.08 19.76
CA GLU A 360 -8.55 9.51 20.06
C GLU A 360 -8.18 9.87 21.50
N ARG A 361 -8.44 8.98 22.47
CA ARG A 361 -8.04 9.17 23.87
C ARG A 361 -6.55 9.42 24.08
N PHE A 362 -5.69 9.01 23.13
CA PHE A 362 -4.24 9.22 23.20
C PHE A 362 -3.80 10.56 22.60
N ARG A 363 -4.64 11.26 21.83
CA ARG A 363 -4.29 12.54 21.17
C ARG A 363 -3.62 13.56 22.11
N PRO A 364 -4.06 13.76 23.37
CA PRO A 364 -3.41 14.72 24.27
C PRO A 364 -1.92 14.44 24.54
N LEU A 365 -1.47 13.19 24.36
CA LEU A 365 -0.05 12.82 24.47
C LEU A 365 0.75 13.15 23.21
N LEU A 366 0.09 13.21 22.04
CA LEU A 366 0.72 13.27 20.71
C LEU A 366 1.14 14.70 20.32
N ASN A 367 1.90 15.37 21.20
CA ASN A 367 2.66 16.56 20.84
C ASN A 367 3.94 16.18 20.05
N ASP A 368 4.58 17.15 19.40
CA ASP A 368 5.71 16.88 18.51
C ASP A 368 6.92 16.29 19.26
N GLU A 369 7.23 16.79 20.45
CA GLU A 369 8.39 16.33 21.24
C GLU A 369 8.24 14.87 21.67
N TYR A 370 7.13 14.55 22.36
CA TYR A 370 6.84 13.19 22.80
C TYR A 370 6.72 12.25 21.62
N SER A 371 6.00 12.64 20.56
CA SER A 371 5.76 11.75 19.42
C SER A 371 7.04 11.47 18.64
N ASN A 372 7.92 12.45 18.48
CA ASN A 372 9.22 12.25 17.83
C ASN A 372 10.07 11.25 18.62
N MET A 373 10.15 11.41 19.95
CA MET A 373 10.91 10.49 20.80
C MET A 373 10.31 9.08 20.80
N SER A 374 8.99 8.96 20.94
CA SER A 374 8.30 7.66 20.95
C SER A 374 8.42 6.94 19.60
N LEU A 375 8.20 7.64 18.48
CA LEU A 375 8.32 7.04 17.16
C LEU A 375 9.77 6.60 16.88
N TRP A 376 10.74 7.45 17.21
CA TRP A 376 12.16 7.11 17.10
C TRP A 376 12.49 5.85 17.90
N GLU A 377 12.07 5.80 19.17
CA GLU A 377 12.31 4.66 20.05
C GLU A 377 11.75 3.34 19.49
N MET A 378 10.52 3.37 18.96
CA MET A 378 9.89 2.18 18.40
C MET A 378 10.62 1.64 17.16
N LEU A 379 11.20 2.52 16.33
CA LEU A 379 11.70 2.17 15.00
C LEU A 379 13.23 1.95 14.91
N GLY A 380 14.02 2.36 15.91
CA GLY A 380 15.49 2.38 15.79
C GLY A 380 16.29 1.83 16.99
N PRO A 381 16.26 2.48 18.16
CA PRO A 381 17.09 2.11 19.31
C PRO A 381 16.79 0.73 19.91
N LEU A 382 15.53 0.28 19.84
CA LEU A 382 15.05 -0.98 20.43
C LEU A 382 15.37 -1.11 21.93
N SER A 383 15.20 -0.03 22.70
CA SER A 383 15.57 0.05 24.11
C SER A 383 14.40 -0.13 25.07
N ASN A 384 13.16 -0.06 24.59
CA ASN A 384 11.97 -0.34 25.39
C ASN A 384 12.05 -1.71 26.07
N PRO A 385 11.55 -1.86 27.31
CA PRO A 385 11.59 -3.14 28.02
C PRO A 385 10.96 -4.31 27.25
N CYS A 386 9.87 -4.07 26.51
CA CYS A 386 9.19 -5.08 25.69
C CYS A 386 10.03 -5.55 24.48
N GLN A 387 10.95 -4.71 24.01
CA GLN A 387 11.84 -5.02 22.89
C GLN A 387 13.09 -5.77 23.33
N ARG A 388 13.36 -5.91 24.63
CA ARG A 388 14.55 -6.62 25.13
C ARG A 388 14.35 -8.13 25.10
N THR A 389 15.36 -8.85 24.60
CA THR A 389 15.38 -10.32 24.63
C THR A 389 16.49 -10.82 25.56
N ASN A 390 16.63 -12.14 25.68
CA ASN A 390 17.70 -12.73 26.49
C ASN A 390 19.08 -12.44 25.87
N GLU A 391 20.12 -12.42 26.70
CA GLU A 391 21.49 -12.07 26.29
C GLU A 391 22.11 -13.01 25.25
N TYR A 392 21.53 -14.19 25.02
CA TYR A 392 22.00 -15.18 24.05
C TYR A 392 21.33 -15.05 22.66
N GLN A 393 20.46 -14.06 22.47
CA GLN A 393 19.83 -13.77 21.17
C GLN A 393 20.43 -12.52 20.53
N LEU A 394 20.47 -12.50 19.20
CA LEU A 394 20.93 -11.36 18.42
C LEU A 394 19.90 -11.06 17.32
N CYS A 395 19.45 -9.81 17.27
CA CYS A 395 18.64 -9.27 16.18
C CYS A 395 19.45 -9.27 14.87
N GLN A 396 18.81 -9.64 13.77
CA GLN A 396 19.45 -9.82 12.46
C GLN A 396 20.27 -8.60 12.01
N HIS A 397 19.74 -7.38 12.14
CA HIS A 397 20.40 -6.18 11.62
C HIS A 397 21.06 -5.31 12.71
N ALA A 398 20.56 -5.35 13.94
CA ALA A 398 21.12 -4.56 15.05
C ALA A 398 22.32 -5.24 15.72
N ASN A 399 22.40 -6.57 15.65
CA ASN A 399 23.34 -7.39 16.43
C ASN A 399 23.26 -7.10 17.95
N LEU A 400 22.04 -6.88 18.45
CA LEU A 400 21.71 -6.61 19.85
C LEU A 400 20.73 -7.68 20.38
N PRO A 401 20.70 -7.97 21.70
CA PRO A 401 19.68 -8.79 22.34
C PRO A 401 18.36 -8.02 22.46
N ALA A 402 17.76 -7.76 21.31
CA ALA A 402 16.53 -7.03 21.15
C ALA A 402 15.68 -7.60 20.00
N ARG A 403 14.40 -7.20 19.94
CA ARG A 403 13.44 -7.51 18.88
C ARG A 403 12.46 -6.35 18.76
N MET A 404 12.12 -5.95 17.54
CA MET A 404 11.19 -4.85 17.30
C MET A 404 9.75 -5.15 17.75
N TYR A 405 9.19 -6.30 17.37
CA TYR A 405 7.85 -6.71 17.78
C TYR A 405 7.85 -7.85 18.79
N SER A 406 7.06 -7.71 19.84
CA SER A 406 6.88 -8.73 20.87
C SER A 406 6.17 -9.97 20.31
N LEU A 407 6.82 -11.15 20.40
CA LEU A 407 6.18 -12.43 20.07
C LEU A 407 5.11 -12.81 21.10
N ILE A 408 4.22 -13.71 20.69
CA ILE A 408 3.19 -14.27 21.56
C ILE A 408 3.80 -15.43 22.37
N PRO A 409 3.70 -15.42 23.72
CA PRO A 409 4.28 -16.46 24.56
C PRO A 409 3.54 -17.80 24.42
N TYR A 410 4.29 -18.92 24.40
CA TYR A 410 3.71 -20.27 24.28
C TYR A 410 2.93 -20.75 25.51
N ALA A 411 3.11 -20.11 26.67
CA ALA A 411 2.42 -20.47 27.91
C ALA A 411 0.90 -20.43 27.78
N ILE A 412 0.38 -19.58 26.87
CA ILE A 412 -1.05 -19.42 26.56
C ILE A 412 -1.73 -20.73 26.17
N LEU A 413 -0.98 -21.68 25.59
CA LEU A 413 -1.51 -22.98 25.18
C LEU A 413 -1.87 -23.87 26.38
N LYS A 414 -1.38 -23.52 27.57
CA LYS A 414 -1.61 -24.25 28.83
C LYS A 414 -2.48 -23.47 29.81
N ASP A 415 -2.17 -22.20 30.05
CA ASP A 415 -2.83 -21.40 31.09
C ASP A 415 -4.09 -20.66 30.61
N GLY A 416 -4.19 -20.37 29.30
CA GLY A 416 -5.30 -19.64 28.72
C GLY A 416 -5.39 -18.16 29.15
N ASP A 417 -4.32 -17.58 29.73
CA ASP A 417 -4.35 -16.20 30.22
C ASP A 417 -4.10 -15.19 29.08
N TYR A 418 -5.16 -14.84 28.36
CA TYR A 418 -5.15 -13.82 27.31
C TYR A 418 -6.55 -13.23 27.08
N THR A 419 -6.61 -12.02 26.52
CA THR A 419 -7.83 -11.50 25.91
C THR A 419 -7.95 -11.94 24.45
N LEU A 420 -9.17 -12.21 24.00
CA LEU A 420 -9.40 -12.75 22.65
C LEU A 420 -9.27 -11.68 21.57
N SER A 421 -9.85 -10.50 21.80
CA SER A 421 -10.04 -9.48 20.76
C SER A 421 -10.03 -8.07 21.36
N VAL A 422 -9.78 -7.08 20.50
CA VAL A 422 -9.95 -5.64 20.81
C VAL A 422 -11.41 -5.17 20.75
N GLY A 423 -12.34 -6.05 20.36
CA GLY A 423 -13.77 -5.78 20.21
C GLY A 423 -14.16 -5.35 18.80
N ASP A 424 -15.47 -5.09 18.62
CA ASP A 424 -16.04 -4.61 17.35
C ASP A 424 -15.59 -3.18 17.01
N LEU A 425 -15.99 -2.70 15.82
CA LEU A 425 -15.75 -1.31 15.40
C LEU A 425 -16.40 -0.34 16.38
N ALA A 426 -15.60 0.60 16.89
CA ALA A 426 -16.08 1.72 17.68
C ALA A 426 -16.42 2.93 16.79
N PRO A 427 -17.31 3.82 17.24
CA PRO A 427 -17.55 5.10 16.58
C PRO A 427 -16.26 5.91 16.42
N GLY A 428 -16.29 6.85 15.48
CA GLY A 428 -15.18 7.77 15.27
C GLY A 428 -15.63 9.18 14.97
N GLY A 429 -14.67 10.10 14.99
CA GLY A 429 -14.86 11.51 14.63
C GLY A 429 -13.70 12.02 13.77
N THR A 430 -13.86 13.21 13.21
CA THR A 430 -12.79 13.89 12.49
C THR A 430 -12.98 15.40 12.54
N HIS A 431 -11.89 16.14 12.52
CA HIS A 431 -11.85 17.60 12.39
C HIS A 431 -11.87 18.05 10.91
N LEU A 432 -11.81 17.10 9.97
CA LEU A 432 -11.83 17.34 8.54
C LEU A 432 -13.25 17.61 8.02
N PRO A 433 -13.39 18.25 6.85
CA PRO A 433 -14.68 18.40 6.19
C PRO A 433 -15.35 17.05 5.92
N ALA A 434 -16.68 17.05 5.87
CA ALA A 434 -17.45 15.89 5.46
C ALA A 434 -17.14 15.52 3.99
N LYS A 435 -17.08 14.22 3.72
CA LYS A 435 -16.90 13.68 2.37
C LYS A 435 -18.11 13.97 1.49
N GLN A 436 -17.90 14.44 0.26
CA GLN A 436 -18.93 14.47 -0.77
C GLN A 436 -19.11 13.07 -1.39
N ASP A 437 -20.35 12.64 -1.61
CA ASP A 437 -20.67 11.31 -2.14
C ASP A 437 -20.40 11.18 -3.65
N ARG A 438 -19.11 11.20 -3.98
CA ARG A 438 -18.57 11.19 -5.35
C ARG A 438 -17.26 10.42 -5.36
N TYR A 439 -17.19 9.39 -6.20
CA TYR A 439 -16.04 8.51 -6.36
C TYR A 439 -15.70 8.37 -7.84
N ARG A 440 -14.53 8.86 -8.24
CA ARG A 440 -14.00 8.74 -9.59
C ARG A 440 -13.51 7.31 -9.84
N THR A 441 -14.11 6.64 -10.82
CA THR A 441 -13.73 5.31 -11.28
C THR A 441 -13.51 5.29 -12.79
N THR A 442 -13.00 4.17 -13.32
CA THR A 442 -12.90 3.90 -14.76
C THR A 442 -14.28 3.86 -15.45
N GLN A 443 -15.35 3.65 -14.69
CA GLN A 443 -16.74 3.68 -15.17
C GLN A 443 -17.46 5.02 -14.91
N GLY A 444 -16.70 6.09 -14.63
CA GLY A 444 -17.22 7.44 -14.38
C GLY A 444 -17.29 7.79 -12.89
N VAL A 445 -18.02 8.87 -12.56
CA VAL A 445 -18.24 9.28 -11.16
C VAL A 445 -19.48 8.59 -10.62
N LEU A 446 -19.32 7.87 -9.52
CA LEU A 446 -20.38 7.11 -8.87
C LEU A 446 -20.66 7.66 -7.48
N THR A 447 -21.87 7.43 -6.97
CA THR A 447 -22.12 7.48 -5.52
C THR A 447 -21.51 6.24 -4.85
N LEU A 448 -21.30 6.28 -3.53
CA LEU A 448 -20.79 5.14 -2.79
C LEU A 448 -21.66 3.89 -2.97
N ALA A 449 -22.99 4.06 -2.89
CA ALA A 449 -23.93 2.97 -3.05
C ALA A 449 -23.79 2.30 -4.44
N GLN A 450 -23.66 3.11 -5.50
CA GLN A 450 -23.45 2.60 -6.86
C GLN A 450 -22.09 1.93 -7.01
N TYR A 451 -21.04 2.49 -6.41
CA TYR A 451 -19.70 1.92 -6.49
C TYR A 451 -19.65 0.54 -5.81
N ASN A 452 -20.14 0.43 -4.58
CA ASN A 452 -20.22 -0.84 -3.85
C ASN A 452 -21.09 -1.87 -4.58
N GLU A 453 -22.25 -1.47 -5.12
CA GLU A 453 -23.10 -2.37 -5.89
C GLU A 453 -22.38 -2.93 -7.12
N ARG A 454 -21.73 -2.07 -7.91
CA ARG A 454 -20.98 -2.50 -9.10
C ARG A 454 -19.80 -3.40 -8.73
N ALA A 455 -19.05 -3.05 -7.69
CA ALA A 455 -17.90 -3.85 -7.26
C ALA A 455 -18.31 -5.28 -6.86
N ARG A 456 -19.43 -5.45 -6.14
CA ARG A 456 -19.98 -6.79 -5.80
C ARG A 456 -20.39 -7.61 -7.01
N HIS A 457 -20.79 -6.96 -8.10
CA HIS A 457 -21.26 -7.60 -9.33
C HIS A 457 -20.22 -7.67 -10.44
N PHE A 458 -19.01 -7.16 -10.18
CA PHE A 458 -17.93 -7.13 -11.14
C PHE A 458 -16.84 -8.11 -10.73
N THR A 459 -16.38 -8.91 -11.69
CA THR A 459 -15.20 -9.77 -11.57
C THR A 459 -14.51 -9.72 -12.92
N PRO A 460 -13.23 -9.28 -13.01
CA PRO A 460 -12.52 -9.26 -14.27
C PRO A 460 -12.51 -10.65 -14.93
N GLU A 461 -12.53 -10.70 -16.25
CA GLU A 461 -12.59 -11.97 -17.01
C GLU A 461 -11.44 -12.92 -16.62
N THR A 462 -10.24 -12.37 -16.41
CA THR A 462 -9.05 -13.13 -15.97
C THR A 462 -9.17 -13.72 -14.56
N CYS A 463 -10.10 -13.22 -13.75
CA CYS A 463 -10.38 -13.67 -12.39
C CYS A 463 -11.69 -14.49 -12.31
N GLY A 464 -12.37 -14.71 -13.44
CA GLY A 464 -13.55 -15.57 -13.52
C GLY A 464 -13.23 -17.04 -13.28
N GLU A 465 -14.26 -17.86 -13.01
CA GLU A 465 -14.12 -19.27 -12.63
C GLU A 465 -13.26 -20.09 -13.62
N ASP A 466 -13.41 -19.82 -14.91
CA ASP A 466 -12.70 -20.54 -15.98
C ASP A 466 -11.23 -20.14 -16.12
N ASN A 467 -10.87 -18.90 -15.76
CA ASN A 467 -9.57 -18.29 -16.08
C ASN A 467 -8.65 -18.12 -14.86
N ARG A 468 -9.21 -17.95 -13.66
CA ARG A 468 -8.45 -17.62 -12.44
C ARG A 468 -7.31 -18.60 -12.14
N TRP A 469 -7.50 -19.87 -12.48
CA TRP A 469 -6.56 -20.96 -12.23
C TRP A 469 -5.54 -21.17 -13.35
N LEU A 470 -5.70 -20.48 -14.49
CA LEU A 470 -4.80 -20.57 -15.62
C LEU A 470 -3.59 -19.66 -15.38
N CYS A 471 -2.63 -20.16 -14.61
CA CYS A 471 -1.42 -19.42 -14.27
C CYS A 471 -0.38 -19.44 -15.40
N GLU A 472 0.73 -18.72 -15.18
CA GLU A 472 1.76 -18.51 -16.20
C GLU A 472 2.46 -19.82 -16.56
N SER A 473 2.53 -20.74 -15.58
CA SER A 473 2.98 -22.11 -15.82
C SER A 473 2.00 -22.90 -16.70
N TRP A 474 0.69 -22.73 -16.53
CA TRP A 474 -0.30 -23.37 -17.40
C TRP A 474 -0.22 -22.81 -18.82
N LEU A 475 -0.19 -21.47 -18.96
CA LEU A 475 -0.13 -20.77 -20.24
C LEU A 475 1.09 -21.21 -21.07
N LYS A 476 2.25 -21.38 -20.43
CA LYS A 476 3.46 -21.88 -21.07
C LYS A 476 3.26 -23.19 -21.85
N TYR A 477 2.47 -24.12 -21.32
CA TYR A 477 2.23 -25.43 -21.94
C TYR A 477 0.95 -25.51 -22.78
N HIS A 478 0.13 -24.45 -22.80
CA HIS A 478 -1.18 -24.42 -23.46
C HIS A 478 -1.42 -23.13 -24.28
N HIS A 479 -0.34 -22.43 -24.66
CA HIS A 479 -0.39 -21.13 -25.36
C HIS A 479 -1.09 -21.18 -26.72
N ASP A 480 -1.26 -22.37 -27.30
CA ASP A 480 -1.94 -22.63 -28.58
C ASP A 480 -3.43 -22.94 -28.44
N THR A 481 -3.95 -22.99 -27.20
CA THR A 481 -5.36 -23.29 -26.93
C THR A 481 -6.25 -22.04 -27.00
N PRO A 482 -7.55 -22.19 -27.34
CA PRO A 482 -8.48 -21.06 -27.28
C PRO A 482 -8.59 -20.41 -25.90
N ALA A 483 -8.41 -21.18 -24.81
CA ALA A 483 -8.44 -20.65 -23.45
C ALA A 483 -7.25 -19.73 -23.15
N ALA A 484 -6.08 -19.96 -23.75
CA ALA A 484 -4.94 -19.05 -23.64
C ALA A 484 -5.22 -17.68 -24.28
N ALA A 485 -6.09 -17.61 -25.30
CA ALA A 485 -6.46 -16.34 -25.93
C ALA A 485 -7.44 -15.50 -25.09
N ALA A 486 -8.02 -16.07 -24.03
CA ALA A 486 -8.93 -15.39 -23.10
C ALA A 486 -8.22 -14.84 -21.85
N LEU A 487 -6.89 -15.01 -21.74
CA LEU A 487 -6.05 -14.55 -20.63
C LEU A 487 -5.20 -13.34 -21.03
#